data_AF-A0A519RZS5-F1
#
_entry.id   AF-A0A519RZS5-F1
#
_cell.length_a   1.000
_cell.length_b   1.000
_cell.length_c   1.000
_cell.angle_alpha   90.00
_cell.angle_beta   90.00
_cell.angle_gamma   90.00
#
_symmetry.space_group_name_H-M   'P 1'
#
loop_
_entity.id
_entity.type
_entity.pdbx_description
1 polymer ?
#
loop_
_entity_poly.entity_id
_entity_poly.type
_entity_poly.pdbx_seq_one_letter_code
_entity_poly.pdbx_strand_id
1 'polypeptide(L)'
;MLSAIRPGEGDYDQQYDQVISFGELLASRIVAQVLGAQLLDARRLIRTDQTWREGKVAWATTEQHIQAALLPLLAQGPVLTQGFIGGTADGRTTTLGREGSDYSAAIFAYCLRADSVTIWKDVAGLLNADPKIFPDTVRYPEISYQETIEMAYYGASVIHPKTLKPLADRKIPLRVKSFLDPTAEGTLIHDCQHPPLAPAFIRKTGQYLLSLESKDFAFISEENLEVIFGALAQARLKINVMQNSALSFSVCLDGEPARLAQAVAALRTQFRVQYNEGLTLFTIKNYTPSSVAQLLQGRAVLLEQRTRSTFQVVVRE
;
A
#
# COMPACT_ATOMS: atom_id res chain seq x y z
N MET A 1 -29.27 10.30 11.94
CA MET A 1 -27.82 9.99 11.84
C MET A 1 -27.18 10.76 10.69
N LEU A 2 -27.72 10.73 9.46
CA LEU A 2 -27.25 11.60 8.36
C LEU A 2 -27.61 13.08 8.52
N SER A 3 -28.60 13.40 9.36
CA SER A 3 -29.04 14.77 9.67
C SER A 3 -27.99 15.65 10.36
N ALA A 4 -26.89 15.07 10.84
CA ALA A 4 -25.78 15.80 11.47
C ALA A 4 -24.70 16.23 10.46
N ILE A 5 -24.74 15.74 9.23
CA ILE A 5 -23.75 16.07 8.19
C ILE A 5 -24.30 17.25 7.39
N ARG A 6 -23.75 18.45 7.61
CA ARG A 6 -24.12 19.67 6.87
C ARG A 6 -23.22 19.78 5.62
N PRO A 7 -23.77 19.70 4.40
CA PRO A 7 -22.98 19.90 3.19
C PRO A 7 -22.46 21.35 3.14
N GLY A 8 -21.16 21.55 2.91
CA GLY A 8 -20.57 22.87 2.64
C GLY A 8 -19.92 23.61 3.83
N GLU A 9 -19.99 23.08 5.06
CA GLU A 9 -19.27 23.64 6.22
C GLU A 9 -18.32 22.58 6.81
N GLY A 10 -17.00 22.71 6.60
CA GLY A 10 -15.97 21.89 7.26
C GLY A 10 -14.89 21.32 6.34
N ASP A 11 -13.91 20.64 6.95
CA ASP A 11 -12.82 19.93 6.27
C ASP A 11 -13.39 18.77 5.43
N TYR A 12 -13.10 18.75 4.12
CA TYR A 12 -13.56 17.71 3.19
C TYR A 12 -13.17 16.31 3.66
N ASP A 13 -11.93 16.14 4.13
CA ASP A 13 -11.43 14.82 4.52
C ASP A 13 -12.14 14.30 5.77
N GLN A 14 -12.49 15.20 6.70
CA GLN A 14 -13.31 14.85 7.87
C GLN A 14 -14.73 14.42 7.47
N GLN A 15 -15.39 15.18 6.59
CA GLN A 15 -16.73 14.88 6.11
C GLN A 15 -16.76 13.55 5.37
N TYR A 16 -15.74 13.29 4.54
CA TYR A 16 -15.54 12.02 3.86
C TYR A 16 -15.57 10.85 4.84
N ASP A 17 -14.78 10.91 5.92
CA ASP A 17 -14.72 9.85 6.93
C ASP A 17 -16.07 9.62 7.65
N GLN A 18 -16.85 10.69 7.90
CA GLN A 18 -18.18 10.57 8.50
C GLN A 18 -19.19 9.88 7.58
N VAL A 19 -19.03 10.00 6.25
CA VAL A 19 -19.97 9.44 5.27
C VAL A 19 -19.57 8.03 4.85
N ILE A 20 -18.31 7.83 4.46
CA ILE A 20 -17.86 6.57 3.84
C ILE A 20 -17.96 5.38 4.81
N SER A 21 -17.82 5.63 6.12
CA SER A 21 -17.90 4.61 7.16
C SER A 21 -19.27 3.92 7.26
N PHE A 22 -20.33 4.54 6.76
CA PHE A 22 -21.65 3.91 6.72
C PHE A 22 -21.68 2.63 5.89
N GLY A 23 -20.81 2.49 4.87
CA GLY A 23 -20.71 1.26 4.10
C GLY A 23 -20.39 0.06 4.99
N GLU A 24 -19.34 0.16 5.80
CA GLU A 24 -18.92 -0.88 6.73
C GLU A 24 -19.95 -1.12 7.85
N LEU A 25 -20.55 -0.05 8.38
CA LEU A 25 -21.58 -0.14 9.42
C LEU A 25 -22.84 -0.86 8.93
N LEU A 26 -23.27 -0.62 7.68
CA LEU A 26 -24.43 -1.29 7.10
C LEU A 26 -24.10 -2.75 6.73
N ALA A 27 -22.98 -2.99 6.05
CA ALA A 27 -22.58 -4.34 5.63
C ALA A 27 -22.44 -5.27 6.83
N SER A 28 -21.72 -4.84 7.88
CA SER A 28 -21.51 -5.64 9.08
C SER A 28 -22.81 -5.93 9.85
N ARG A 29 -23.80 -5.02 9.83
CA ARG A 29 -25.13 -5.28 10.42
C ARG A 29 -25.87 -6.38 9.68
N ILE A 30 -25.84 -6.37 8.34
CA ILE A 30 -26.49 -7.39 7.52
C ILE A 30 -25.84 -8.75 7.80
N VAL A 31 -24.50 -8.81 7.75
CA VAL A 31 -23.75 -10.06 8.00
C VAL A 31 -23.96 -10.57 9.42
N ALA A 32 -23.95 -9.69 10.44
CA ALA A 32 -24.23 -10.07 11.82
C ALA A 32 -25.60 -10.75 11.95
N GLN A 33 -26.63 -10.17 11.31
CA GLN A 33 -27.99 -10.70 11.37
C GLN A 33 -28.09 -12.08 10.69
N VAL A 34 -27.43 -12.26 9.54
CA VAL A 34 -27.43 -13.53 8.81
C VAL A 34 -26.69 -14.63 9.60
N LEU A 35 -25.58 -14.29 10.25
CA LEU A 35 -24.76 -15.23 11.00
C LEU A 35 -25.24 -15.45 12.44
N GLY A 36 -26.17 -14.64 12.95
CA GLY A 36 -26.49 -14.59 14.38
C GLY A 36 -25.29 -14.19 15.24
N ALA A 37 -24.34 -13.45 14.67
CA ALA A 37 -23.07 -13.12 15.32
C ALA A 37 -23.21 -11.87 16.18
N GLN A 38 -22.45 -11.83 17.29
CA GLN A 38 -22.36 -10.62 18.10
C GLN A 38 -21.60 -9.53 17.34
N LEU A 39 -22.23 -8.37 17.14
CA LEU A 39 -21.64 -7.24 16.43
C LEU A 39 -21.08 -6.20 17.40
N LEU A 40 -19.81 -5.82 17.22
CA LEU A 40 -19.18 -4.70 17.90
C LEU A 40 -18.83 -3.58 16.93
N ASP A 41 -18.90 -2.34 17.42
CA ASP A 41 -18.52 -1.14 16.67
C ASP A 41 -17.01 -0.89 16.77
N ALA A 42 -16.29 -1.04 15.66
CA ALA A 42 -14.84 -0.89 15.60
C ALA A 42 -14.37 0.50 16.03
N ARG A 43 -15.19 1.55 15.89
CA ARG A 43 -14.84 2.93 16.28
C ARG A 43 -14.70 3.12 17.79
N ARG A 44 -15.28 2.19 18.56
CA ARG A 44 -15.14 2.13 20.03
C ARG A 44 -13.88 1.37 20.45
N LEU A 45 -13.34 0.54 19.55
CA LEU A 45 -12.22 -0.36 19.81
C LEU A 45 -10.90 0.25 19.29
N ILE A 46 -10.88 0.68 18.03
CA ILE A 46 -9.73 1.28 17.36
C ILE A 46 -9.74 2.79 17.60
N ARG A 47 -8.79 3.27 18.40
CA ARG A 47 -8.60 4.71 18.67
C ARG A 47 -7.58 5.29 17.71
N THR A 48 -7.89 6.40 17.06
CA THR A 48 -6.96 7.12 16.17
C THR A 48 -6.80 8.60 16.55
N ASP A 49 -5.81 9.25 15.95
CA ASP A 49 -5.74 10.72 15.85
C ASP A 49 -6.76 11.29 14.84
N GLN A 50 -6.68 12.60 14.59
CA GLN A 50 -7.55 13.33 13.64
C GLN A 50 -6.89 13.49 12.26
N THR A 51 -5.95 12.61 11.88
CA THR A 51 -5.44 12.55 10.51
C THR A 51 -6.51 11.90 9.62
N TRP A 52 -7.52 12.67 9.18
CA TRP A 52 -8.65 12.15 8.41
C TRP A 52 -8.18 11.39 7.16
N ARG A 53 -8.94 10.36 6.77
CA ARG A 53 -8.64 9.42 5.70
C ARG A 53 -7.41 8.53 5.90
N GLU A 54 -6.55 8.83 6.86
CA GLU A 54 -5.31 8.11 7.16
C GLU A 54 -5.06 8.07 8.68
N GLY A 55 -6.10 7.81 9.47
CA GLY A 55 -6.07 7.88 10.93
C GLY A 55 -4.93 7.06 11.52
N LYS A 56 -4.09 7.70 12.34
CA LYS A 56 -2.96 7.02 13.00
C LYS A 56 -3.45 6.36 14.28
N VAL A 57 -3.23 5.05 14.39
CA VAL A 57 -3.68 4.25 15.52
C VAL A 57 -2.93 4.62 16.80
N ALA A 58 -3.68 4.95 17.85
CA ALA A 58 -3.18 5.05 19.21
C ALA A 58 -3.08 3.64 19.81
N TRP A 59 -1.96 2.96 19.55
CA TRP A 59 -1.79 1.53 19.82
C TRP A 59 -2.05 1.11 21.26
N ALA A 60 -1.50 1.82 22.25
CA ALA A 60 -1.68 1.46 23.65
C ALA A 60 -3.16 1.49 24.08
N THR A 61 -3.88 2.56 23.75
CA THR A 61 -5.31 2.70 24.05
C THR A 61 -6.15 1.69 23.27
N THR A 62 -5.80 1.44 22.00
CA THR A 62 -6.49 0.46 21.15
C THR A 62 -6.33 -0.95 21.69
N GLU A 63 -5.13 -1.35 22.12
CA GLU A 63 -4.88 -2.67 22.72
C GLU A 63 -5.68 -2.85 24.01
N GLN A 64 -5.72 -1.84 24.88
CA GLN A 64 -6.54 -1.86 26.10
C GLN A 64 -8.04 -2.01 25.80
N HIS A 65 -8.58 -1.21 24.87
CA HIS A 65 -10.00 -1.28 24.51
C HIS A 65 -10.36 -2.63 23.88
N ILE A 66 -9.54 -3.12 22.95
CA ILE A 66 -9.75 -4.39 22.27
C ILE A 66 -9.72 -5.53 23.28
N GLN A 67 -8.70 -5.62 24.13
CA GLN A 67 -8.59 -6.71 25.10
C GLN A 67 -9.75 -6.69 26.11
N ALA A 68 -10.08 -5.51 26.64
CA ALA A 68 -11.16 -5.37 27.62
C ALA A 68 -12.54 -5.73 27.04
N ALA A 69 -12.80 -5.38 25.78
CA ALA A 69 -14.10 -5.63 25.15
C ALA A 69 -14.21 -7.04 24.54
N LEU A 70 -13.18 -7.53 23.83
CA LEU A 70 -13.27 -8.74 23.02
C LEU A 70 -12.92 -10.02 23.77
N LEU A 71 -11.96 -10.03 24.70
CA LEU A 71 -11.56 -11.29 25.36
C LEU A 71 -12.72 -12.02 26.07
N PRO A 72 -13.62 -11.32 26.81
CA PRO A 72 -14.77 -11.99 27.44
C PRO A 72 -15.81 -12.50 26.43
N LEU A 73 -15.91 -11.86 25.27
CA LEU A 73 -16.89 -12.20 24.23
C LEU A 73 -16.42 -13.35 23.34
N LEU A 74 -15.12 -13.37 23.01
CA LEU A 74 -14.50 -14.45 22.24
C LEU A 74 -14.56 -15.80 22.98
N ALA A 75 -14.64 -15.79 24.31
CA ALA A 75 -14.90 -16.98 25.12
C ALA A 75 -16.32 -17.56 24.94
N GLN A 76 -17.27 -16.76 24.44
CA GLN A 76 -18.67 -17.14 24.22
C GLN A 76 -18.94 -17.51 22.76
N GLY A 77 -18.11 -17.05 21.81
CA GLY A 77 -18.25 -17.37 20.40
C GLY A 77 -17.60 -16.33 19.49
N PRO A 78 -17.80 -16.47 18.16
CA PRO A 78 -17.25 -15.53 17.18
C PRO A 78 -17.91 -14.15 17.32
N VAL A 79 -17.09 -13.11 17.19
CA VAL A 79 -17.52 -11.71 17.20
C VAL A 79 -17.28 -11.11 15.83
N LEU A 80 -18.26 -10.38 15.31
CA LEU A 80 -18.14 -9.61 14.08
C LEU A 80 -17.88 -8.14 14.40
N THR A 81 -17.03 -7.49 13.62
CA THR A 81 -16.80 -6.04 13.68
C THR A 81 -16.44 -5.50 12.29
N GLN A 82 -16.36 -4.18 12.16
CA GLN A 82 -16.05 -3.51 10.90
C GLN A 82 -14.54 -3.46 10.64
N GLY A 83 -14.17 -3.46 9.35
CA GLY A 83 -12.86 -3.03 8.92
C GLY A 83 -12.81 -1.54 8.61
N PHE A 84 -11.63 -1.02 8.24
CA PHE A 84 -11.38 0.30 7.66
C PHE A 84 -11.65 1.52 8.56
N ILE A 85 -12.50 1.40 9.59
CA ILE A 85 -12.96 2.51 10.40
C ILE A 85 -12.33 2.52 11.80
N GLY A 86 -12.14 3.71 12.35
CA GLY A 86 -11.71 3.96 13.72
C GLY A 86 -12.48 5.13 14.34
N GLY A 87 -12.19 5.44 15.60
CA GLY A 87 -12.77 6.59 16.28
C GLY A 87 -11.70 7.48 16.91
N THR A 88 -11.90 8.79 16.90
CA THR A 88 -11.06 9.76 17.60
C THR A 88 -11.39 9.81 19.10
N ALA A 89 -10.54 10.45 19.91
CA ALA A 89 -10.78 10.62 21.35
C ALA A 89 -12.09 11.36 21.67
N ASP A 90 -12.51 12.28 20.81
CA ASP A 90 -13.77 13.03 20.86
C ASP A 90 -14.95 12.32 20.17
N GLY A 91 -14.77 11.05 19.76
CA GLY A 91 -15.85 10.20 19.26
C GLY A 91 -16.25 10.42 17.80
N ARG A 92 -15.46 11.14 17.02
CA ARG A 92 -15.66 11.27 15.57
C ARG A 92 -15.12 10.05 14.83
N THR A 93 -15.73 9.71 13.71
CA THR A 93 -15.29 8.57 12.89
C THR A 93 -14.06 8.95 12.08
N THR A 94 -13.08 8.06 11.98
CA THR A 94 -11.93 8.17 11.08
C THR A 94 -11.85 6.94 10.19
N THR A 95 -11.14 7.05 9.08
CA THR A 95 -10.78 5.88 8.28
C THR A 95 -9.28 5.64 8.27
N LEU A 96 -8.90 4.38 8.05
CA LEU A 96 -7.53 3.89 8.18
C LEU A 96 -6.76 3.92 6.86
N GLY A 97 -7.30 4.58 5.83
CA GLY A 97 -6.66 4.69 4.53
C GLY A 97 -6.79 3.45 3.65
N ARG A 98 -5.93 3.39 2.63
CA ARG A 98 -5.94 2.31 1.64
C ARG A 98 -5.74 0.95 2.30
N GLU A 99 -6.55 -0.02 1.88
CA GLU A 99 -6.57 -1.38 2.44
C GLU A 99 -6.82 -1.41 3.96
N GLY A 100 -7.58 -0.43 4.45
CA GLY A 100 -7.82 -0.28 5.88
C GLY A 100 -8.56 -1.47 6.53
N SER A 101 -9.32 -2.27 5.79
CA SER A 101 -9.95 -3.48 6.33
C SER A 101 -8.94 -4.60 6.60
N ASP A 102 -7.97 -4.80 5.68
CA ASP A 102 -6.84 -5.71 5.90
C ASP A 102 -6.01 -5.21 7.10
N TYR A 103 -5.78 -3.89 7.19
CA TYR A 103 -5.08 -3.30 8.32
C TYR A 103 -5.84 -3.43 9.64
N SER A 104 -7.17 -3.27 9.65
CA SER A 104 -8.01 -3.54 10.84
C SER A 104 -7.82 -4.96 11.35
N ALA A 105 -7.85 -5.97 10.47
CA ALA A 105 -7.62 -7.36 10.86
C ALA A 105 -6.25 -7.52 11.54
N ALA A 106 -5.22 -6.86 11.00
CA ALA A 106 -3.90 -6.87 11.59
C ALA A 106 -3.80 -6.13 12.94
N ILE A 107 -4.53 -5.02 13.12
CA ILE A 107 -4.64 -4.32 14.41
C ILE A 107 -5.27 -5.24 15.47
N PHE A 108 -6.42 -5.86 15.15
CA PHE A 108 -7.09 -6.78 16.08
C PHE A 108 -6.18 -7.96 16.44
N ALA A 109 -5.54 -8.56 15.44
CA ALA A 109 -4.62 -9.68 15.67
C ALA A 109 -3.43 -9.29 16.56
N TYR A 110 -2.81 -8.13 16.30
CA TYR A 110 -1.74 -7.58 17.13
C TYR A 110 -2.18 -7.42 18.59
N CYS A 111 -3.34 -6.79 18.81
CA CYS A 111 -3.85 -6.49 20.15
C CYS A 111 -4.32 -7.75 20.90
N LEU A 112 -4.85 -8.74 20.19
CA LEU A 112 -5.31 -10.00 20.77
C LEU A 112 -4.21 -11.07 20.87
N ARG A 113 -3.02 -10.82 20.29
CA ARG A 113 -1.96 -11.82 20.13
C ARG A 113 -2.46 -13.08 19.42
N ALA A 114 -3.20 -12.88 18.33
CA ALA A 114 -3.81 -13.98 17.59
C ALA A 114 -2.74 -14.93 17.02
N ASP A 115 -3.08 -16.21 16.91
CA ASP A 115 -2.18 -17.23 16.35
C ASP A 115 -1.93 -17.04 14.85
N SER A 116 -2.89 -16.47 14.12
CA SER A 116 -2.76 -16.12 12.70
C SER A 116 -3.85 -15.15 12.25
N VAL A 117 -3.64 -14.53 11.09
CA VAL A 117 -4.66 -13.78 10.35
C VAL A 117 -4.92 -14.47 9.02
N THR A 118 -6.18 -14.51 8.58
CA THR A 118 -6.53 -14.95 7.23
C THR A 118 -7.27 -13.84 6.50
N ILE A 119 -6.74 -13.42 5.35
CA ILE A 119 -7.39 -12.50 4.43
C ILE A 119 -7.92 -13.30 3.24
N TRP A 120 -9.21 -13.14 2.98
CA TRP A 120 -9.91 -13.81 1.89
C TRP A 120 -10.00 -12.88 0.68
N LYS A 121 -9.47 -13.31 -0.47
CA LYS A 121 -9.47 -12.54 -1.72
C LYS A 121 -10.04 -13.36 -2.88
N ASP A 122 -10.22 -12.71 -4.03
CA ASP A 122 -10.63 -13.32 -5.30
C ASP A 122 -9.47 -14.01 -6.06
N VAL A 123 -8.29 -14.09 -5.44
CA VAL A 123 -7.08 -14.71 -6.01
C VAL A 123 -6.64 -15.92 -5.19
N ALA A 124 -5.94 -16.86 -5.83
CA ALA A 124 -5.46 -18.10 -5.22
C ALA A 124 -4.39 -17.91 -4.13
N GLY A 125 -3.85 -16.70 -3.96
CA GLY A 125 -2.76 -16.36 -3.05
C GLY A 125 -1.95 -15.19 -3.60
N LEU A 126 -0.71 -15.06 -3.13
CA LEU A 126 0.26 -14.14 -3.71
C LEU A 126 0.89 -14.79 -4.95
N LEU A 127 0.65 -14.19 -6.11
CA LEU A 127 1.23 -14.62 -7.38
C LEU A 127 2.51 -13.82 -7.66
N ASN A 128 3.42 -14.41 -8.44
CA ASN A 128 4.62 -13.72 -8.89
C ASN A 128 4.33 -12.59 -9.89
N ALA A 129 3.17 -12.59 -10.54
CA ALA A 129 2.76 -11.53 -11.46
C ALA A 129 1.24 -11.37 -11.47
N ASP A 130 0.74 -10.25 -11.99
CA ASP A 130 -0.70 -10.07 -12.20
C ASP A 130 -1.18 -11.01 -13.35
N PRO A 131 -2.09 -11.97 -13.09
CA PRO A 131 -2.56 -12.92 -14.09
C PRO A 131 -3.35 -12.27 -15.23
N LYS A 132 -3.82 -11.03 -15.06
CA LYS A 132 -4.46 -10.25 -16.13
C LYS A 132 -3.45 -9.71 -17.15
N ILE A 133 -2.18 -9.63 -16.76
CA ILE A 133 -1.10 -9.03 -17.56
C ILE A 133 -0.13 -10.12 -18.05
N PHE A 134 0.16 -11.11 -17.21
CA PHE A 134 1.10 -12.19 -17.50
C PHE A 134 0.34 -13.53 -17.42
N PRO A 135 0.34 -14.36 -18.48
CA PRO A 135 -0.42 -15.61 -18.49
C PRO A 135 0.20 -16.69 -17.60
N ASP A 136 1.53 -16.75 -17.51
CA ASP A 136 2.26 -17.80 -16.80
C ASP A 136 2.57 -17.40 -15.34
N THR A 137 1.53 -17.23 -14.52
CA THR A 137 1.70 -16.89 -13.11
C THR A 137 1.92 -18.12 -12.23
N VAL A 138 2.82 -17.98 -11.27
CA VAL A 138 3.12 -18.95 -10.23
C VAL A 138 2.71 -18.39 -8.88
N ARG A 139 1.98 -19.19 -8.10
CA ARG A 139 1.64 -18.87 -6.71
C ARG A 139 2.80 -19.19 -5.80
N TYR A 140 3.13 -18.29 -4.87
CA TYR A 140 4.08 -18.60 -3.80
C TYR A 140 3.37 -19.41 -2.70
N PRO A 141 3.87 -20.62 -2.33
CA PRO A 141 3.37 -21.37 -1.18
C PRO A 141 3.58 -20.61 0.12
N GLU A 142 4.79 -20.13 0.31
CA GLU A 142 5.22 -19.34 1.45
C GLU A 142 6.13 -18.19 0.99
N ILE A 143 6.13 -17.09 1.74
CA ILE A 143 6.98 -15.92 1.48
C ILE A 143 7.25 -15.17 2.78
N SER A 144 8.42 -14.54 2.88
CA SER A 144 8.76 -13.75 4.07
C SER A 144 7.98 -12.44 4.13
N TYR A 145 7.82 -11.88 5.34
CA TYR A 145 7.27 -10.52 5.49
C TYR A 145 8.08 -9.49 4.69
N GLN A 146 9.41 -9.60 4.71
CA GLN A 146 10.30 -8.65 4.03
C GLN A 146 10.08 -8.68 2.52
N GLU A 147 10.08 -9.86 1.90
CA GLU A 147 9.85 -9.98 0.45
C GLU A 147 8.49 -9.43 0.06
N THR A 148 7.44 -9.72 0.84
CA THR A 148 6.10 -9.22 0.58
C THR A 148 6.03 -7.69 0.69
N ILE A 149 6.66 -7.09 1.72
CA ILE A 149 6.73 -5.64 1.89
C ILE A 149 7.46 -4.98 0.71
N GLU A 150 8.58 -5.56 0.27
CA GLU A 150 9.33 -5.03 -0.87
C GLU A 150 8.54 -5.16 -2.18
N MET A 151 7.86 -6.27 -2.43
CA MET A 151 6.95 -6.41 -3.58
C MET A 151 5.85 -5.34 -3.55
N ALA A 152 5.23 -5.12 -2.39
CA ALA A 152 4.18 -4.11 -2.24
C ALA A 152 4.73 -2.68 -2.41
N TYR A 153 5.96 -2.41 -1.97
CA TYR A 153 6.65 -1.14 -2.22
C TYR A 153 6.76 -0.84 -3.73
N TYR A 154 7.13 -1.84 -4.53
CA TYR A 154 7.24 -1.74 -5.98
C TYR A 154 5.88 -1.69 -6.71
N GLY A 155 4.77 -1.96 -6.01
CA GLY A 155 3.42 -1.81 -6.55
C GLY A 155 2.61 -3.10 -6.69
N ALA A 156 3.09 -4.24 -6.17
CA ALA A 156 2.25 -5.42 -6.05
C ALA A 156 1.10 -5.13 -5.06
N SER A 157 -0.14 -5.16 -5.53
CA SER A 157 -1.31 -4.61 -4.81
C SER A 157 -2.05 -5.62 -3.93
N VAL A 158 -1.45 -6.79 -3.63
CA VAL A 158 -2.19 -7.84 -2.92
C VAL A 158 -2.34 -7.53 -1.44
N ILE A 159 -1.27 -7.12 -0.76
CA ILE A 159 -1.28 -6.78 0.68
C ILE A 159 -0.44 -5.53 0.93
N HIS A 160 -1.03 -4.52 1.54
CA HIS A 160 -0.35 -3.28 1.87
C HIS A 160 0.66 -3.45 3.03
N PRO A 161 1.84 -2.79 3.00
CA PRO A 161 2.84 -2.88 4.07
C PRO A 161 2.32 -2.47 5.45
N LYS A 162 1.36 -1.54 5.50
CA LYS A 162 0.69 -1.09 6.74
C LYS A 162 0.02 -2.26 7.48
N THR A 163 -0.50 -3.24 6.75
CA THR A 163 -1.08 -4.49 7.28
C THR A 163 -0.01 -5.44 7.79
N LEU A 164 1.09 -5.60 7.04
CA LEU A 164 2.15 -6.57 7.36
C LEU A 164 2.96 -6.17 8.59
N LYS A 165 3.22 -4.87 8.78
CA LYS A 165 4.09 -4.37 9.85
C LYS A 165 3.69 -4.84 11.26
N PRO A 166 2.46 -4.62 11.76
CA PRO A 166 2.07 -5.10 13.09
C PRO A 166 2.10 -6.63 13.21
N LEU A 167 1.78 -7.36 12.13
CA LEU A 167 1.85 -8.82 12.13
C LEU A 167 3.30 -9.30 12.27
N ALA A 168 4.23 -8.71 11.52
CA ALA A 168 5.65 -9.00 11.60
C ALA A 168 6.22 -8.68 13.00
N ASP A 169 5.84 -7.55 13.60
CA ASP A 169 6.31 -7.13 14.93
C ASP A 169 5.91 -8.14 16.03
N ARG A 170 4.80 -8.85 15.86
CA ARG A 170 4.34 -9.91 16.78
C ARG A 170 4.56 -11.33 16.24
N LYS A 171 5.21 -11.48 15.08
CA LYS A 171 5.40 -12.75 14.37
C LYS A 171 4.09 -13.52 14.11
N ILE A 172 2.99 -12.82 13.85
CA ILE A 172 1.67 -13.41 13.59
C ILE A 172 1.57 -13.77 12.08
N PRO A 173 1.53 -15.05 11.70
CA PRO A 173 1.45 -15.46 10.31
C PRO A 173 0.18 -14.94 9.62
N LEU A 174 0.33 -14.49 8.38
CA LEU A 174 -0.77 -14.06 7.52
C LEU A 174 -1.03 -15.08 6.42
N ARG A 175 -2.27 -15.55 6.30
CA ARG A 175 -2.73 -16.42 5.21
C ARG A 175 -3.52 -15.60 4.21
N VAL A 176 -3.15 -15.68 2.94
CA VAL A 176 -3.92 -15.10 1.83
C VAL A 176 -4.61 -16.24 1.09
N LYS A 177 -5.93 -16.36 1.24
CA LYS A 177 -6.73 -17.47 0.69
C LYS A 177 -7.77 -16.97 -0.30
N SER A 178 -8.19 -17.85 -1.22
CA SER A 178 -9.27 -17.55 -2.14
C SER A 178 -10.62 -17.85 -1.52
N PHE A 179 -11.60 -16.94 -1.62
CA PHE A 179 -12.99 -17.30 -1.34
C PHE A 179 -13.68 -18.01 -2.51
N LEU A 180 -13.06 -18.05 -3.70
CA LEU A 180 -13.55 -18.82 -4.85
C LEU A 180 -13.24 -20.31 -4.72
N ASP A 181 -12.09 -20.63 -4.12
CA ASP A 181 -11.73 -21.99 -3.69
C ASP A 181 -11.23 -21.94 -2.23
N PRO A 182 -12.15 -22.08 -1.25
CA PRO A 182 -11.79 -22.01 0.16
C PRO A 182 -10.90 -23.16 0.66
N THR A 183 -10.85 -24.26 -0.10
CA THR A 183 -10.06 -25.45 0.24
C THR A 183 -8.62 -25.33 -0.21
N ALA A 184 -8.32 -24.46 -1.18
CA ALA A 184 -6.97 -24.16 -1.61
C ALA A 184 -6.10 -23.68 -0.43
N GLU A 185 -4.81 -24.04 -0.47
CA GLU A 185 -3.87 -23.72 0.61
C GLU A 185 -3.66 -22.20 0.77
N GLY A 186 -3.74 -21.45 -0.32
CA GLY A 186 -3.38 -20.03 -0.32
C GLY A 186 -1.88 -19.82 -0.08
N THR A 187 -1.48 -18.57 0.11
CA THR A 187 -0.09 -18.22 0.46
C THR A 187 0.04 -17.98 1.95
N LEU A 188 1.09 -18.53 2.56
CA LEU A 188 1.49 -18.23 3.93
C LEU A 188 2.60 -17.17 3.96
N ILE A 189 2.34 -16.03 4.59
CA ILE A 189 3.31 -14.96 4.80
C ILE A 189 3.75 -14.99 6.26
N HIS A 190 5.02 -15.28 6.52
CA HIS A 190 5.54 -15.37 7.90
C HIS A 190 7.04 -15.07 8.04
N ASP A 191 7.59 -15.22 9.25
CA ASP A 191 9.03 -15.18 9.51
C ASP A 191 9.63 -16.51 9.03
N CYS A 192 10.17 -16.52 7.81
CA CYS A 192 10.66 -17.73 7.14
C CYS A 192 11.92 -17.47 6.31
N GLN A 193 12.70 -18.54 6.12
CA GLN A 193 13.66 -18.63 5.02
C GLN A 193 13.00 -19.47 3.93
N HIS A 194 13.06 -18.99 2.70
CA HIS A 194 12.51 -19.69 1.55
C HIS A 194 13.63 -19.93 0.51
N PRO A 195 13.49 -20.95 -0.37
CA PRO A 195 14.35 -21.06 -1.54
C PRO A 195 14.21 -19.82 -2.45
N PRO A 196 15.08 -19.66 -3.47
CA PRO A 196 14.92 -18.60 -4.46
C PRO A 196 13.50 -18.60 -5.03
N LEU A 197 12.79 -17.48 -4.84
CA LEU A 197 11.44 -17.32 -5.35
C LEU A 197 11.49 -17.16 -6.87
N ALA A 198 10.44 -17.62 -7.55
CA ALA A 198 10.23 -17.31 -8.96
C ALA A 198 10.27 -15.77 -9.18
N PRO A 199 10.79 -15.28 -10.32
CA PRO A 199 10.85 -13.85 -10.59
C PRO A 199 9.47 -13.21 -10.47
N ALA A 200 9.37 -12.13 -9.70
CA ALA A 200 8.12 -11.41 -9.50
C ALA A 200 8.06 -10.20 -10.43
N PHE A 201 7.06 -10.14 -11.32
CA PHE A 201 6.87 -9.09 -12.31
C PHE A 201 5.80 -8.10 -11.84
N ILE A 202 6.20 -6.84 -11.73
CA ILE A 202 5.33 -5.75 -11.27
C ILE A 202 5.32 -4.68 -12.35
N ARG A 203 4.13 -4.24 -12.76
CA ARG A 203 3.92 -3.25 -13.80
C ARG A 203 3.16 -2.05 -13.23
N LYS A 204 3.73 -0.84 -13.38
CA LYS A 204 3.08 0.42 -13.05
C LYS A 204 2.99 1.29 -14.30
N THR A 205 1.76 1.57 -14.74
CA THR A 205 1.49 2.44 -15.89
C THR A 205 1.35 3.90 -15.48
N GLY A 206 1.27 4.80 -16.46
CA GLY A 206 0.99 6.22 -16.23
C GLY A 206 2.11 6.91 -15.46
N GLN A 207 3.35 6.49 -15.70
CA GLN A 207 4.54 7.04 -15.04
C GLN A 207 5.06 8.26 -15.80
N TYR A 208 5.73 9.15 -15.07
CA TYR A 208 6.48 10.26 -15.64
C TYR A 208 7.96 10.07 -15.36
N LEU A 209 8.82 10.31 -16.35
CA LEU A 209 10.26 10.40 -16.17
C LEU A 209 10.64 11.87 -16.23
N LEU A 210 10.93 12.48 -15.08
CA LEU A 210 11.35 13.87 -14.93
C LEU A 210 12.87 13.92 -14.90
N SER A 211 13.47 14.72 -15.78
CA SER A 211 14.92 14.97 -15.84
C SER A 211 15.22 16.44 -15.55
N LEU A 212 16.15 16.65 -14.64
CA LEU A 212 16.57 17.94 -14.12
C LEU A 212 18.05 18.11 -14.42
N GLU A 213 18.41 19.10 -15.22
CA GLU A 213 19.80 19.42 -15.58
C GLU A 213 20.19 20.76 -14.97
N SER A 214 21.45 20.90 -14.54
CA SER A 214 21.95 22.22 -14.11
C SER A 214 21.98 23.21 -15.29
N LYS A 215 21.65 24.48 -15.03
CA LYS A 215 21.63 25.54 -16.06
C LYS A 215 23.02 26.02 -16.48
N ASP A 216 23.99 25.89 -15.59
CA ASP A 216 25.36 26.42 -15.71
C ASP A 216 26.40 25.31 -15.85
N PHE A 217 25.97 24.06 -16.09
CA PHE A 217 26.84 22.87 -16.09
C PHE A 217 27.59 22.65 -14.76
N ALA A 218 27.15 23.25 -13.67
CA ALA A 218 27.60 22.87 -12.33
C ALA A 218 27.16 21.45 -12.00
N PHE A 219 27.93 20.79 -11.14
CA PHE A 219 27.56 19.47 -10.65
C PHE A 219 26.29 19.54 -9.79
N ILE A 220 25.45 18.52 -9.89
CA ILE A 220 24.33 18.34 -8.97
C ILE A 220 24.91 18.04 -7.58
N SER A 221 24.84 19.03 -6.69
CA SER A 221 25.26 18.91 -5.29
C SER A 221 24.11 18.41 -4.40
N GLU A 222 24.44 18.11 -3.15
CA GLU A 222 23.47 17.75 -2.12
C GLU A 222 22.45 18.87 -1.87
N GLU A 223 22.85 20.14 -1.98
CA GLU A 223 21.95 21.30 -1.87
C GLU A 223 20.93 21.32 -3.02
N ASN A 224 21.34 20.97 -4.24
CA ASN A 224 20.42 20.81 -5.35
C ASN A 224 19.42 19.68 -5.09
N LEU A 225 19.89 18.55 -4.55
CA LEU A 225 19.01 17.42 -4.23
C LEU A 225 17.99 17.79 -3.15
N GLU A 226 18.36 18.57 -2.13
CA GLU A 226 17.44 19.07 -1.11
C GLU A 226 16.29 19.88 -1.74
N VAL A 227 16.61 20.80 -2.65
CA VAL A 227 15.60 21.60 -3.38
C VAL A 227 14.67 20.70 -4.20
N ILE A 228 15.25 19.72 -4.90
CA ILE A 228 14.49 18.78 -5.74
C ILE A 228 13.52 17.96 -4.88
N PHE A 229 14.02 17.32 -3.82
CA PHE A 229 13.19 16.50 -2.94
C PHE A 229 12.14 17.35 -2.20
N GLY A 230 12.48 18.56 -1.79
CA GLY A 230 11.55 19.51 -1.19
C GLY A 230 10.37 19.83 -2.11
N ALA A 231 10.62 20.15 -3.38
CA ALA A 231 9.58 20.45 -4.35
C ALA A 231 8.67 19.23 -4.62
N LEU A 232 9.25 18.05 -4.78
CA LEU A 232 8.50 16.80 -5.00
C LEU A 232 7.65 16.42 -3.77
N ALA A 233 8.19 16.59 -2.56
CA ALA A 233 7.49 16.31 -1.31
C ALA A 233 6.33 17.29 -1.08
N GLN A 234 6.51 18.58 -1.32
CA GLN A 234 5.45 19.60 -1.23
C GLN A 234 4.31 19.32 -2.21
N ALA A 235 4.64 18.91 -3.44
CA ALA A 235 3.67 18.48 -4.44
C ALA A 235 3.05 17.11 -4.13
N ARG A 236 3.52 16.39 -3.09
CA ARG A 236 3.10 15.03 -2.72
C ARG A 236 3.21 14.05 -3.89
N LEU A 237 4.32 14.14 -4.64
CA LEU A 237 4.65 13.22 -5.73
C LEU A 237 5.39 12.01 -5.17
N LYS A 238 4.95 10.82 -5.55
CA LYS A 238 5.61 9.57 -5.15
C LYS A 238 6.71 9.21 -6.15
N ILE A 239 7.93 9.13 -5.64
CA ILE A 239 9.11 8.70 -6.39
C ILE A 239 9.21 7.17 -6.39
N ASN A 240 9.44 6.57 -7.55
CA ASN A 240 9.61 5.11 -7.72
C ASN A 240 11.04 4.72 -8.08
N VAL A 241 11.71 5.48 -8.95
CA VAL A 241 13.10 5.23 -9.40
C VAL A 241 13.85 6.56 -9.45
N MET A 242 15.13 6.55 -9.10
CA MET A 242 16.00 7.73 -9.10
C MET A 242 17.33 7.39 -9.74
N GLN A 243 17.84 8.29 -10.58
CA GLN A 243 19.15 8.18 -11.20
C GLN A 243 19.85 9.53 -11.13
N ASN A 244 21.06 9.54 -10.57
CA ASN A 244 21.91 10.72 -10.54
C ASN A 244 23.08 10.57 -11.51
N SER A 245 23.48 11.67 -12.13
CA SER A 245 24.72 11.83 -12.88
C SER A 245 25.44 13.08 -12.39
N ALA A 246 26.62 13.38 -12.96
CA ALA A 246 27.35 14.58 -12.59
C ALA A 246 26.52 15.87 -12.82
N LEU A 247 25.76 15.95 -13.91
CA LEU A 247 25.10 17.17 -14.36
C LEU A 247 23.57 17.10 -14.37
N SER A 248 23.02 15.92 -14.09
CA SER A 248 21.59 15.69 -14.17
C SER A 248 21.08 14.71 -13.12
N PHE A 249 19.83 14.94 -12.74
CA PHE A 249 19.08 14.06 -11.85
C PHE A 249 17.76 13.68 -12.51
N SER A 250 17.47 12.40 -12.60
CA SER A 250 16.24 11.87 -13.19
C SER A 250 15.43 11.07 -12.19
N VAL A 251 14.12 11.25 -12.19
CA VAL A 251 13.19 10.54 -11.32
C VAL A 251 11.98 10.01 -12.07
N CYS A 252 11.63 8.76 -11.81
CA CYS A 252 10.37 8.15 -12.26
C CYS A 252 9.31 8.33 -11.18
N LEU A 253 8.17 8.93 -11.52
CA LEU A 253 7.12 9.34 -10.61
C LEU A 253 5.76 8.75 -11.00
N ASP A 254 4.89 8.54 -10.01
CA ASP A 254 3.47 8.25 -10.26
C ASP A 254 2.77 9.44 -10.94
N GLY A 255 1.89 9.15 -11.92
CA GLY A 255 1.29 10.17 -12.77
C GLY A 255 0.19 10.97 -12.12
N GLU A 256 0.51 12.23 -11.82
CA GLU A 256 -0.40 13.22 -11.25
C GLU A 256 -0.18 14.58 -11.96
N PRO A 257 -0.86 14.84 -13.09
CA PRO A 257 -0.53 15.98 -13.96
C PRO A 257 -0.52 17.34 -13.23
N ALA A 258 -1.51 17.58 -12.37
CA ALA A 258 -1.62 18.83 -11.61
C ALA A 258 -0.46 19.00 -10.61
N ARG A 259 -0.09 17.92 -9.89
CA ARG A 259 1.01 17.93 -8.93
C ARG A 259 2.36 18.05 -9.61
N LEU A 260 2.53 17.38 -10.76
CA LEU A 260 3.74 17.49 -11.57
C LEU A 260 3.91 18.92 -12.08
N ALA A 261 2.86 19.56 -12.59
CA ALA A 261 2.93 20.95 -13.05
C ALA A 261 3.38 21.90 -11.94
N GLN A 262 2.88 21.70 -10.71
CA GLN A 262 3.32 22.45 -9.53
C GLN A 262 4.82 22.25 -9.26
N ALA A 263 5.30 21.01 -9.20
CA ALA A 263 6.72 20.72 -8.96
C ALA A 263 7.63 21.27 -10.08
N VAL A 264 7.22 21.12 -11.34
CA VAL A 264 7.95 21.64 -12.51
C VAL A 264 8.04 23.16 -12.45
N ALA A 265 6.97 23.87 -12.09
CA ALA A 265 6.98 25.32 -11.95
C ALA A 265 7.99 25.79 -10.89
N ALA A 266 8.05 25.11 -9.75
CA ALA A 266 9.02 25.41 -8.70
C ALA A 266 10.46 25.16 -9.15
N LEU A 267 10.73 24.03 -9.82
CA LEU A 267 12.08 23.59 -10.19
C LEU A 267 12.66 24.31 -11.40
N ARG A 268 11.82 24.80 -12.34
CA ARG A 268 12.27 25.53 -13.54
C ARG A 268 13.04 26.82 -13.24
N THR A 269 12.93 27.35 -12.03
CA THR A 269 13.69 28.53 -11.59
C THR A 269 15.19 28.23 -11.52
N GLN A 270 15.57 27.03 -11.06
CA GLN A 270 16.97 26.64 -10.84
C GLN A 270 17.49 25.62 -11.86
N PHE A 271 16.63 24.75 -12.39
CA PHE A 271 17.01 23.65 -13.28
C PHE A 271 16.42 23.82 -14.68
N ARG A 272 17.07 23.22 -15.68
CA ARG A 272 16.42 22.91 -16.95
C ARG A 272 15.63 21.62 -16.76
N VAL A 273 14.31 21.71 -16.97
CA VAL A 273 13.37 20.63 -16.65
C VAL A 273 12.78 20.03 -17.92
N GLN A 274 12.95 18.73 -18.11
CA GLN A 274 12.32 17.95 -19.18
C GLN A 274 11.56 16.79 -18.56
N TYR A 275 10.49 16.33 -19.20
CA TYR A 275 9.83 15.10 -18.77
C TYR A 275 9.22 14.34 -19.93
N ASN A 276 9.10 13.02 -19.74
CA ASN A 276 8.31 12.14 -20.56
C ASN A 276 7.08 11.67 -19.76
N GLU A 277 5.96 11.50 -20.44
CA GLU A 277 4.69 11.07 -19.86
C GLU A 277 4.21 9.76 -20.48
N GLY A 278 3.18 9.16 -19.89
CA GLY A 278 2.56 7.93 -20.41
C GLY A 278 3.49 6.73 -20.39
N LEU A 279 4.47 6.70 -19.48
CA LEU A 279 5.45 5.62 -19.41
C LEU A 279 4.95 4.45 -18.57
N THR A 280 5.60 3.31 -18.75
CA THR A 280 5.40 2.13 -17.91
C THR A 280 6.70 1.79 -17.19
N LEU A 281 6.64 1.67 -15.87
CA LEU A 281 7.70 1.15 -15.02
C LEU A 281 7.44 -0.33 -14.79
N PHE A 282 8.39 -1.16 -15.20
CA PHE A 282 8.44 -2.56 -14.82
C PHE A 282 9.48 -2.79 -13.74
N THR A 283 9.14 -3.62 -12.76
CA THR A 283 10.07 -4.14 -11.76
C THR A 283 10.04 -5.66 -11.79
N ILE A 284 11.21 -6.28 -11.87
CA ILE A 284 11.39 -7.72 -11.68
C ILE A 284 12.18 -7.93 -10.38
N LYS A 285 11.52 -8.47 -9.36
CA LYS A 285 12.17 -9.02 -8.16
C LYS A 285 12.69 -10.43 -8.47
N ASN A 286 13.83 -10.79 -7.90
CA ASN A 286 14.49 -12.09 -8.11
C ASN A 286 14.68 -12.41 -9.60
N TYR A 287 15.13 -11.41 -10.37
CA TYR A 287 15.24 -11.53 -11.82
C TYR A 287 16.26 -12.59 -12.24
N THR A 288 16.03 -13.17 -13.43
CA THR A 288 16.98 -14.01 -14.14
C THR A 288 17.36 -13.34 -15.46
N PRO A 289 18.48 -13.72 -16.10
CA PRO A 289 18.81 -13.20 -17.42
C PRO A 289 17.69 -13.42 -18.45
N SER A 290 16.97 -14.55 -18.37
CA SER A 290 15.84 -14.85 -19.23
C SER A 290 14.63 -13.94 -18.98
N SER A 291 14.29 -13.67 -17.71
CA SER A 291 13.13 -12.81 -17.39
C SER A 291 13.35 -11.36 -17.83
N VAL A 292 14.59 -10.87 -17.73
CA VAL A 292 14.98 -9.55 -18.25
C VAL A 292 14.89 -9.51 -19.77
N ALA A 293 15.44 -10.51 -20.47
CA ALA A 293 15.42 -10.55 -21.94
C ALA A 293 13.98 -10.56 -22.48
N GLN A 294 13.09 -11.37 -21.88
CA GLN A 294 11.67 -11.43 -22.23
C GLN A 294 10.97 -10.07 -22.01
N LEU A 295 11.30 -9.39 -20.91
CA LEU A 295 10.72 -8.09 -20.61
C LEU A 295 11.25 -6.98 -21.54
N LEU A 296 12.50 -7.04 -22.01
CA LEU A 296 13.05 -5.99 -22.86
C LEU A 296 12.68 -6.14 -24.34
N GLN A 297 12.24 -7.32 -24.76
CA GLN A 297 11.94 -7.61 -26.16
C GLN A 297 10.91 -6.64 -26.76
N GLY A 298 11.33 -5.89 -27.78
CA GLY A 298 10.46 -4.98 -28.56
C GLY A 298 10.09 -3.67 -27.85
N ARG A 299 10.73 -3.33 -26.72
CA ARG A 299 10.40 -2.12 -25.93
C ARG A 299 11.46 -1.03 -26.06
N ALA A 300 11.02 0.22 -26.15
CA ALA A 300 11.90 1.38 -26.12
C ALA A 300 12.27 1.73 -24.67
N VAL A 301 13.50 1.41 -24.27
CA VAL A 301 14.01 1.65 -22.91
C VAL A 301 14.47 3.10 -22.76
N LEU A 302 13.97 3.76 -21.71
CA LEU A 302 14.36 5.13 -21.34
C LEU A 302 15.30 5.18 -20.14
N LEU A 303 15.07 4.28 -19.17
CA LEU A 303 15.90 4.17 -17.96
C LEU A 303 15.93 2.71 -17.52
N GLU A 304 17.11 2.25 -17.11
CA GLU A 304 17.32 0.91 -16.57
C GLU A 304 18.15 0.98 -15.29
N GLN A 305 17.76 0.22 -14.26
CA GLN A 305 18.51 0.08 -13.01
C GLN A 305 18.53 -1.38 -12.56
N ARG A 306 19.67 -1.83 -12.04
CA ARG A 306 19.84 -3.19 -11.51
C ARG A 306 20.48 -3.16 -10.13
N THR A 307 19.97 -4.02 -9.26
CA THR A 307 20.61 -4.42 -8.00
C THR A 307 20.90 -5.93 -8.05
N ARG A 308 21.30 -6.52 -6.91
CA ARG A 308 21.52 -7.96 -6.80
C ARG A 308 20.24 -8.78 -6.98
N SER A 309 19.09 -8.23 -6.60
CA SER A 309 17.80 -8.95 -6.59
C SER A 309 16.69 -8.21 -7.32
N THR A 310 16.88 -6.96 -7.74
CA THR A 310 15.85 -6.17 -8.41
C THR A 310 16.34 -5.64 -9.75
N PHE A 311 15.52 -5.81 -10.78
CA PHE A 311 15.67 -5.16 -12.07
C PHE A 311 14.52 -4.18 -12.26
N GLN A 312 14.79 -2.94 -12.63
CA GLN A 312 13.77 -1.94 -12.94
C GLN A 312 14.05 -1.34 -14.31
N VAL A 313 12.98 -1.16 -15.10
CA VAL A 313 13.07 -0.53 -16.41
C VAL A 313 11.87 0.38 -16.65
N VAL A 314 12.15 1.58 -17.13
CA VAL A 314 11.13 2.53 -17.60
C VAL A 314 11.11 2.47 -19.11
N VAL A 315 9.94 2.17 -19.67
CA VAL A 315 9.75 2.01 -21.11
C VAL A 315 8.61 2.90 -21.63
N ARG A 316 8.66 3.17 -22.93
CA ARG A 316 7.51 3.67 -23.70
C ARG A 316 6.84 2.49 -24.39
N GLU A 317 5.56 2.27 -24.09
CA GLU A 317 4.69 1.29 -24.76
C GLU A 317 3.93 1.93 -25.93
#